data_AF-A0A6N2LV91-F1
#
_entry.id   AF-A0A6N2LV91-F1
#
_cell.length_a   1.000
_cell.length_b   1.000
_cell.length_c   1.000
_cell.angle_alpha   90.00
_cell.angle_beta   90.00
_cell.angle_gamma   90.00
#
_symmetry.space_group_name_H-M   'P 1'
#
loop_
_entity.id
_entity.type
_entity.pdbx_description
1 polymer ?
#
loop_
_entity_poly.entity_id
_entity_poly.type
_entity_poly.pdbx_seq_one_letter_code
_entity_poly.pdbx_strand_id
1 'polypeptide(L)'
;MDVERSSLCNCVVNFLLEEKYILTAFELLQELLDDGRDDHAIRLKEFFSDTSHFPPDQISRFNSLRAMFFSVPFVVEKRSADPQSLLEEKEAMEEKLALTAYELRLAQEDISKLTELQKKSDLSLAELSESKSNLSVNLGPDILRQKKNASLTDLGPLKDNERRDLNCAVKEYLLLAGYRLAAMTFYEEVTDQNLDVWQNTPACVPDALRHYYYQYLSSTSEAAEEKIAMLRENESLLKANERLNNEKEKLLIAKDLSNNQISGLTKSLEAVQKDLKDRESQN
;
A
#
# COMPACT_ATOMS: atom_id res chain seq x y z
N MET A 1 11.70 14.14 14.68
CA MET A 1 10.86 13.34 13.76
C MET A 1 9.81 12.49 14.48
N ASP A 2 9.78 12.39 15.82
CA ASP A 2 8.80 11.53 16.53
C ASP A 2 7.40 12.12 16.76
N VAL A 3 7.23 13.44 16.65
CA VAL A 3 5.94 14.08 16.99
C VAL A 3 4.84 13.70 15.99
N GLU A 4 5.16 13.60 14.70
CA GLU A 4 4.21 13.22 13.65
C GLU A 4 3.83 11.74 13.69
N ARG A 5 4.78 10.85 14.05
CA ARG A 5 4.46 9.43 14.26
C ARG A 5 3.61 9.23 15.51
N SER A 6 3.85 10.03 16.54
CA SER A 6 3.07 10.03 17.77
C SER A 6 1.64 10.51 17.55
N SER A 7 1.43 11.53 16.72
CA SER A 7 0.08 11.99 16.37
C SER A 7 -0.66 10.95 15.52
N LEU A 8 0.02 10.29 14.57
CA LEU A 8 -0.61 9.28 13.72
C LEU A 8 -1.06 8.04 14.51
N CYS A 9 -0.24 7.54 15.43
CA CYS A 9 -0.62 6.41 16.29
C CYS A 9 -1.90 6.72 17.09
N ASN A 10 -1.98 7.93 17.66
CA ASN A 10 -3.17 8.37 18.40
C ASN A 10 -4.42 8.43 17.50
N CYS A 11 -4.28 8.86 16.24
CA CYS A 11 -5.39 8.84 15.28
C CYS A 11 -5.88 7.41 15.00
N VAL A 12 -4.96 6.46 14.83
CA VAL A 12 -5.31 5.04 14.61
C VAL A 12 -5.99 4.44 15.83
N VAL A 13 -5.48 4.73 17.04
CA VAL A 13 -6.12 4.31 18.29
C VAL A 13 -7.56 4.82 18.38
N ASN A 14 -7.79 6.10 18.07
CA ASN A 14 -9.15 6.66 18.09
C ASN A 14 -10.06 5.97 17.09
N PHE A 15 -9.56 5.75 15.86
CA PHE A 15 -10.30 5.07 14.82
C PHE A 15 -10.72 3.65 15.24
N LEU A 16 -9.80 2.86 15.83
CA LEU A 16 -10.10 1.51 16.29
C LEU A 16 -11.18 1.50 17.39
N LEU A 17 -11.16 2.47 18.30
CA LEU A 17 -12.16 2.59 19.37
C LEU A 17 -13.53 3.07 18.84
N GLU A 18 -13.54 4.02 17.90
CA GLU A 18 -14.77 4.57 17.30
C GLU A 18 -15.50 3.53 16.44
N GLU A 19 -14.77 2.77 15.62
CA GLU A 19 -15.31 1.72 14.76
C GLU A 19 -15.47 0.36 15.48
N LYS A 20 -15.15 0.31 16.78
CA LYS A 20 -15.31 -0.87 17.66
C LYS A 20 -14.47 -2.09 17.26
N TYR A 21 -13.28 -1.85 16.72
CA TYR A 21 -12.25 -2.88 16.52
C TYR A 21 -11.49 -3.12 17.83
N ILE A 22 -12.20 -3.66 18.82
CA ILE A 22 -11.72 -3.76 20.21
C ILE A 22 -10.61 -4.79 20.35
N LEU A 23 -10.67 -5.89 19.59
CA LEU A 23 -9.62 -6.92 19.65
C LEU A 23 -8.33 -6.38 19.05
N THR A 24 -8.41 -5.71 17.90
CA THR A 24 -7.26 -5.03 17.29
C THR A 24 -6.68 -3.97 18.22
N ALA A 25 -7.53 -3.16 18.86
CA ALA A 25 -7.10 -2.14 19.81
C ALA A 25 -6.38 -2.75 21.03
N PHE A 26 -6.80 -3.94 21.47
CA PHE A 26 -6.17 -4.66 22.57
C PHE A 26 -4.80 -5.23 22.18
N GLU A 27 -4.68 -5.86 21.01
CA GLU A 27 -3.39 -6.36 20.53
C GLU A 27 -2.40 -5.22 20.27
N LEU A 28 -2.88 -4.10 19.73
CA LEU A 28 -2.06 -2.89 19.56
C LEU A 28 -1.58 -2.35 20.91
N LEU A 29 -2.40 -2.39 21.96
CA LEU A 29 -1.97 -2.01 23.31
C LEU A 29 -0.79 -2.89 23.78
N GLN A 30 -0.87 -4.20 23.57
CA GLN A 30 0.21 -5.12 23.98
C GLN A 30 1.48 -4.86 23.18
N GLU A 31 1.40 -4.74 21.85
CA GLU A 31 2.57 -4.44 21.01
C GLU A 31 3.18 -3.05 21.34
N LEU A 32 2.37 -2.06 21.72
CA LEU A 32 2.87 -0.76 22.19
C LEU A 32 3.61 -0.86 23.53
N LEU A 33 3.11 -1.68 24.45
CA LEU A 33 3.74 -1.93 25.75
C LEU A 33 5.06 -2.71 25.60
N ASP A 34 5.08 -3.73 24.76
CA ASP A 34 6.26 -4.56 24.48
C ASP A 34 7.37 -3.73 23.82
N ASP A 35 7.01 -2.78 22.97
CA ASP A 35 7.93 -1.82 22.36
C ASP A 35 8.38 -0.69 23.31
N GLY A 36 7.84 -0.63 24.54
CA GLY A 36 8.15 0.41 25.53
C GLY A 36 7.57 1.79 25.20
N ARG A 37 6.56 1.86 24.33
CA ARG A 37 5.87 3.10 23.92
C ARG A 37 4.63 3.35 24.77
N ASP A 38 4.85 3.49 26.07
CA ASP A 38 3.78 3.70 27.06
C ASP A 38 2.96 4.96 26.82
N ASP A 39 3.59 6.01 26.29
CA ASP A 39 2.96 7.32 26.05
C ASP A 39 1.83 7.23 24.99
N HIS A 40 2.00 6.38 23.97
CA HIS A 40 0.99 6.15 22.92
C HIS A 40 -0.13 5.22 23.38
N ALA A 41 0.12 4.44 24.43
CA ALA A 41 -0.82 3.47 24.97
C ALA A 41 -1.79 4.05 26.02
N ILE A 42 -1.59 5.30 26.49
CA ILE A 42 -2.37 5.89 27.59
C ILE A 42 -3.88 5.78 27.34
N ARG A 43 -4.34 6.16 26.15
CA ARG A 43 -5.78 6.14 25.81
C ARG A 43 -6.35 4.73 25.77
N LEU A 44 -5.59 3.75 25.28
CA LEU A 44 -5.98 2.34 25.30
C LEU A 44 -6.02 1.81 26.73
N LYS A 45 -5.01 2.14 27.55
CA LYS A 45 -4.97 1.77 28.98
C LYS A 45 -6.18 2.29 29.73
N GLU A 46 -6.55 3.55 29.53
CA GLU A 46 -7.76 4.15 30.10
C GLU A 46 -9.01 3.40 29.67
N PHE A 47 -9.19 3.19 28.36
CA PHE A 47 -10.35 2.48 27.82
C PHE A 47 -10.51 1.05 28.36
N PHE A 48 -9.42 0.28 28.45
CA PHE A 48 -9.45 -1.09 28.97
C PHE A 48 -9.49 -1.16 30.50
N SER A 49 -9.17 -0.07 31.21
CA SER A 49 -9.29 0.02 32.66
C SER A 49 -10.71 0.38 33.13
N ASP A 50 -11.56 0.86 32.22
CA ASP A 50 -12.93 1.26 32.54
C ASP A 50 -13.78 0.06 32.94
N THR A 51 -14.10 0.02 34.23
CA THR A 51 -14.89 -1.04 34.88
C THR A 51 -16.33 -1.11 34.35
N SER A 52 -16.83 -0.02 33.74
CA SER A 52 -18.16 0.03 33.12
C SER A 52 -18.22 -0.69 31.77
N HIS A 53 -17.13 -0.66 31.00
CA HIS A 53 -17.03 -1.35 29.72
C HIS A 53 -16.63 -2.82 29.91
N PHE A 54 -15.79 -3.09 30.92
CA PHE A 54 -15.29 -4.42 31.24
C PHE A 54 -15.55 -4.76 32.72
N PRO A 55 -16.76 -5.24 33.08
CA PRO A 55 -17.07 -5.58 34.46
C PRO A 55 -16.18 -6.75 34.95
N PRO A 56 -15.53 -6.62 36.13
CA PRO A 56 -14.57 -7.60 36.64
C PRO A 56 -15.13 -9.02 36.76
N ASP A 57 -16.43 -9.15 36.99
CA ASP A 57 -17.13 -10.44 37.10
C ASP A 57 -17.19 -11.18 35.76
N GLN A 58 -17.30 -10.46 34.65
CA GLN A 58 -17.28 -11.06 33.31
C GLN A 58 -15.84 -11.43 32.92
N ILE A 59 -14.89 -10.53 33.15
CA ILE A 59 -13.46 -10.80 32.90
C ILE A 59 -12.99 -12.01 33.72
N SER A 60 -13.38 -12.11 34.98
CA SER A 60 -13.01 -13.24 35.85
C SER A 60 -13.57 -14.56 35.34
N ARG A 61 -14.79 -14.56 34.78
CA ARG A 61 -15.39 -15.74 34.12
C ARG A 61 -14.63 -16.14 32.86
N PHE A 62 -14.26 -15.17 32.01
CA PHE A 62 -13.47 -15.43 30.81
C PHE A 62 -12.04 -15.88 31.14
N ASN A 63 -11.42 -15.30 32.17
CA ASN A 63 -10.11 -15.74 32.66
C ASN A 63 -10.17 -17.13 33.27
N SER A 64 -11.29 -17.49 33.92
CA SER A 64 -11.53 -18.86 34.40
C SER A 64 -11.74 -19.83 33.25
N LEU A 65 -12.46 -19.43 32.20
CA LEU A 65 -12.60 -20.22 30.96
C LEU A 65 -11.27 -20.36 30.23
N ARG A 66 -10.46 -19.30 30.14
CA ARG A 66 -9.09 -19.36 29.60
C ARG A 66 -8.21 -20.26 30.46
N ALA A 67 -8.28 -20.17 31.79
CA ALA A 67 -7.57 -21.05 32.70
C ALA A 67 -8.08 -22.50 32.69
N MET A 68 -9.28 -22.76 32.16
CA MET A 68 -9.88 -24.08 31.98
C MET A 68 -9.57 -24.68 30.60
N PHE A 69 -9.60 -23.88 29.53
CA PHE A 69 -9.25 -24.26 28.16
C PHE A 69 -7.74 -24.30 27.92
N PHE A 70 -6.97 -23.47 28.63
CA PHE A 70 -5.51 -23.48 28.68
C PHE A 70 -5.00 -24.03 30.02
N SER A 71 -5.81 -24.83 30.73
CA SER A 71 -5.40 -25.51 31.97
C SER A 71 -4.36 -26.60 31.66
N VAL A 72 -3.12 -26.18 31.52
CA VAL A 72 -1.96 -27.05 31.70
C VAL A 72 -1.48 -26.78 33.13
N PRO A 73 -1.64 -27.72 34.07
CA PRO A 73 -1.27 -27.48 35.45
C PRO A 73 0.25 -27.47 35.56
N PHE A 74 0.79 -26.33 35.99
CA PHE A 74 2.13 -26.21 36.56
C PHE A 74 2.20 -27.06 37.84
N VAL A 75 2.74 -28.28 37.73
CA VAL A 75 3.14 -29.11 38.87
C VAL A 75 4.61 -29.48 38.69
N VAL A 76 5.47 -28.95 39.56
CA VAL A 76 6.87 -29.34 39.65
C VAL A 76 6.96 -30.67 40.41
N GLU A 77 7.21 -31.71 39.61
CA GLU A 77 8.18 -32.79 39.80
C GLU A 77 7.92 -33.94 40.81
N LYS A 78 7.56 -35.10 40.25
CA LYS A 78 8.17 -36.38 40.65
C LYS A 78 8.40 -37.25 39.40
N ARG A 79 9.67 -37.43 39.08
CA ARG A 79 10.23 -38.08 37.89
C ARG A 79 9.77 -39.55 37.74
N SER A 80 8.87 -39.78 36.78
CA SER A 80 8.72 -41.03 36.02
C SER A 80 7.95 -40.71 34.75
N ALA A 81 8.64 -40.61 33.61
CA ALA A 81 8.12 -40.30 32.27
C ALA A 81 6.92 -39.33 32.28
N ASP A 82 7.24 -38.03 32.30
CA ASP A 82 6.26 -36.96 32.38
C ASP A 82 5.17 -37.11 31.29
N PRO A 83 3.90 -37.30 31.66
CA PRO A 83 2.81 -37.41 30.70
C PRO A 83 2.67 -36.15 29.82
N GLN A 84 3.15 -34.99 30.29
CA GLN A 84 3.21 -33.77 29.49
C GLN A 84 4.25 -33.87 28.38
N SER A 85 5.45 -34.38 28.69
CA SER A 85 6.50 -34.60 27.68
C SER A 85 6.07 -35.60 26.60
N LEU A 86 5.31 -36.65 26.95
CA LEU A 86 4.75 -37.59 25.97
C LEU A 86 3.66 -36.95 25.11
N LEU A 87 2.85 -36.06 25.70
CA LEU A 87 1.83 -35.32 24.96
C LEU A 87 2.46 -34.29 24.01
N GLU A 88 3.47 -33.58 24.48
CA GLU A 88 4.24 -32.60 23.69
C GLU A 88 5.05 -33.28 22.57
N GLU A 89 5.64 -34.46 22.83
CA GLU A 89 6.29 -35.26 21.78
C GLU A 89 5.28 -35.78 20.76
N LYS A 90 4.08 -36.22 21.21
CA LYS A 90 2.99 -36.63 20.31
C LYS A 90 2.52 -35.45 19.46
N GLU A 91 2.30 -34.29 20.06
CA GLU A 91 1.83 -33.09 19.37
C GLU A 91 2.88 -32.57 18.39
N ALA A 92 4.16 -32.56 18.77
CA ALA A 92 5.27 -32.22 17.88
C ALA A 92 5.42 -33.22 16.71
N MET A 93 5.15 -34.50 16.94
CA MET A 93 5.13 -35.51 15.88
C MET A 93 3.91 -35.35 14.95
N GLU A 94 2.74 -34.97 15.50
CA GLU A 94 1.53 -34.67 14.73
C GLU A 94 1.69 -33.40 13.88
N GLU A 95 2.33 -32.36 14.42
CA GLU A 95 2.67 -31.13 13.67
C GLU A 95 3.66 -31.44 12.54
N LYS A 96 4.74 -32.18 12.83
CA LYS A 96 5.69 -32.62 11.79
C LYS A 96 5.01 -33.48 10.72
N LEU A 97 4.07 -34.34 11.10
CA LEU A 97 3.29 -35.13 10.15
C LEU A 97 2.40 -34.22 9.29
N ALA A 98 1.74 -33.21 9.89
CA ALA A 98 0.92 -32.25 9.16
C ALA A 98 1.75 -31.42 8.17
N LEU A 99 2.92 -30.94 8.59
CA LEU A 99 3.86 -30.19 7.73
C LEU A 99 4.35 -31.06 6.56
N THR A 100 4.81 -32.28 6.84
CA THR A 100 5.26 -33.19 5.78
C THR A 100 4.12 -33.61 4.83
N ALA A 101 2.90 -33.77 5.33
CA ALA A 101 1.72 -34.04 4.50
C ALA A 101 1.36 -32.84 3.60
N TYR A 102 1.54 -31.60 4.10
CA TYR A 102 1.37 -30.39 3.32
C TYR A 102 2.45 -30.25 2.24
N GLU A 103 3.73 -30.43 2.60
CA GLU A 103 4.84 -30.41 1.65
C GLU A 103 4.68 -31.49 0.57
N LEU A 104 4.21 -32.68 0.95
CA LEU A 104 3.89 -33.76 0.00
C LEU A 104 2.78 -33.35 -0.95
N ARG A 105 1.72 -32.69 -0.46
CA ARG A 105 0.62 -32.19 -1.31
C ARG A 105 1.12 -31.15 -2.29
N LEU A 106 1.97 -30.23 -1.84
CA LEU A 106 2.57 -29.21 -2.69
C LEU A 106 3.45 -29.85 -3.77
N ALA A 107 4.30 -30.80 -3.39
CA ALA A 107 5.13 -31.54 -4.33
C ALA A 107 4.30 -32.36 -5.35
N GLN A 108 3.18 -32.97 -4.90
CA GLN A 108 2.26 -33.69 -5.79
C GLN A 108 1.52 -32.75 -6.75
N GLU A 109 1.14 -31.55 -6.30
CA GLU A 109 0.55 -30.52 -7.14
C GLU A 109 1.55 -30.03 -8.18
N ASP A 110 2.81 -29.82 -7.80
CA ASP A 110 3.88 -29.43 -8.72
C ASP A 110 4.17 -30.53 -9.74
N ILE A 111 4.23 -31.81 -9.32
CA ILE A 111 4.32 -32.94 -10.25
C ILE A 111 3.09 -32.98 -11.17
N SER A 112 1.89 -32.71 -10.66
CA SER A 112 0.66 -32.66 -11.46
C SER A 112 0.69 -31.54 -12.49
N LYS A 113 1.17 -30.35 -12.10
CA LYS A 113 1.38 -29.21 -13.00
C LYS A 113 2.43 -29.51 -14.06
N LEU A 114 3.56 -30.11 -13.68
CA LEU A 114 4.62 -30.48 -14.62
C LEU A 114 4.15 -31.58 -15.59
N THR A 115 3.41 -32.58 -15.12
CA THR A 115 2.83 -33.63 -15.97
C THR A 115 1.72 -33.11 -16.86
N GLU A 116 0.90 -32.15 -16.40
CA GLU A 116 -0.03 -31.41 -17.26
C GLU A 116 0.69 -30.56 -18.30
N LEU A 117 1.77 -29.87 -17.94
CA LEU A 117 2.56 -29.08 -18.88
C LEU A 117 3.26 -29.98 -19.90
N GLN A 118 3.71 -31.17 -19.49
CA GLN A 118 4.28 -32.16 -20.40
C GLN A 118 3.22 -32.73 -21.35
N LYS A 119 2.01 -33.04 -20.85
CA LYS A 119 0.87 -33.40 -21.71
C LYS A 119 0.47 -32.26 -22.65
N LYS A 120 0.50 -31.01 -22.16
CA LYS A 120 0.21 -29.82 -22.97
C LYS A 120 1.33 -29.54 -23.97
N SER A 121 2.59 -29.84 -23.69
CA SER A 121 3.68 -29.72 -24.67
C SER A 121 3.62 -30.83 -25.73
N ASP A 122 3.17 -32.02 -25.34
CA ASP A 122 2.89 -33.11 -26.28
C ASP A 122 1.65 -32.81 -27.16
N LEU A 123 0.73 -31.95 -26.68
CA LEU A 123 -0.42 -31.44 -27.44
C LEU A 123 -0.13 -30.13 -28.22
N SER A 124 0.76 -29.26 -27.73
CA SER A 124 1.05 -27.95 -28.33
C SER A 124 2.01 -28.01 -29.52
N LEU A 125 2.51 -29.21 -29.88
CA LEU A 125 3.11 -29.44 -31.20
C LEU A 125 2.03 -29.45 -32.31
N ALA A 126 0.75 -29.61 -31.97
CA ALA A 126 -0.33 -29.78 -32.94
C ALA A 126 -1.11 -28.51 -33.29
N GLU A 127 -1.09 -27.45 -32.47
CA GLU A 127 -2.02 -26.31 -32.65
C GLU A 127 -1.33 -24.95 -32.47
N LEU A 128 -0.41 -24.63 -33.39
CA LEU A 128 -0.01 -23.25 -33.69
C LEU A 128 -0.81 -22.79 -34.92
N SER A 129 -2.01 -22.25 -34.71
CA SER A 129 -2.75 -21.53 -35.75
C SER A 129 -3.78 -20.57 -35.13
N GLU A 130 -3.60 -19.28 -35.40
CA GLU A 130 -4.60 -18.19 -35.30
C GLU A 130 -5.01 -17.79 -33.85
N SER A 131 -5.16 -16.53 -33.46
CA SER A 131 -5.51 -15.29 -34.15
C SER A 131 -5.18 -14.08 -33.26
N LYS A 132 -4.78 -12.97 -33.88
CA LYS A 132 -4.73 -11.60 -33.34
C LYS A 132 -6.06 -10.88 -33.62
N SER A 133 -6.60 -10.11 -32.66
CA SER A 133 -7.19 -8.79 -32.97
C SER A 133 -7.58 -7.96 -31.74
N ASN A 134 -7.03 -6.74 -31.72
CA ASN A 134 -7.45 -5.42 -31.19
C ASN A 134 -8.87 -5.24 -30.61
N LEU A 135 -9.02 -4.30 -29.66
CA LEU A 135 -10.05 -3.24 -29.69
C LEU A 135 -9.74 -2.08 -28.71
N SER A 136 -10.05 -0.88 -29.17
CA SER A 136 -9.86 0.46 -28.58
C SER A 136 -11.19 0.96 -28.02
N VAL A 137 -11.21 1.67 -26.88
CA VAL A 137 -12.20 2.73 -26.57
C VAL A 137 -11.58 3.78 -25.63
N ASN A 138 -11.63 5.04 -26.06
CA ASN A 138 -11.38 6.25 -25.26
C ASN A 138 -12.64 6.63 -24.47
N LEU A 139 -12.54 6.97 -23.18
CA LEU A 139 -13.54 7.78 -22.48
C LEU A 139 -12.86 8.89 -21.66
N GLY A 140 -13.23 10.13 -21.96
CA GLY A 140 -12.64 11.36 -21.43
C GLY A 140 -13.20 11.81 -20.06
N PRO A 141 -12.64 12.91 -19.51
CA PRO A 141 -12.82 13.34 -18.13
C PRO A 141 -13.93 14.40 -17.99
N ASP A 142 -15.15 13.98 -17.64
CA ASP A 142 -16.31 14.90 -17.53
C ASP A 142 -17.09 14.83 -16.20
N ILE A 143 -16.49 14.29 -15.13
CA ILE A 143 -17.17 14.12 -13.83
C ILE A 143 -16.82 15.23 -12.82
N LEU A 144 -15.89 16.14 -13.14
CA LEU A 144 -15.39 17.15 -12.18
C LEU A 144 -16.13 18.51 -12.25
N ARG A 145 -17.46 18.57 -12.33
CA ARG A 145 -18.16 19.88 -12.29
C ARG A 145 -19.48 19.97 -11.52
N GLN A 146 -20.01 18.91 -10.92
CA GLN A 146 -21.40 18.92 -10.43
C GLN A 146 -21.65 18.77 -8.91
N LYS A 147 -20.66 18.94 -8.04
CA LYS A 147 -20.90 18.80 -6.58
C LYS A 147 -20.27 19.92 -5.75
N LYS A 148 -20.55 21.18 -6.12
CA LYS A 148 -20.06 22.36 -5.39
C LYS A 148 -20.99 22.89 -4.28
N ASN A 149 -22.15 22.26 -4.04
CA ASN A 149 -23.19 22.82 -3.15
C ASN A 149 -23.79 21.79 -2.18
N ALA A 150 -22.97 20.95 -1.54
CA ALA A 150 -23.40 20.20 -0.35
C ALA A 150 -22.55 20.68 0.82
N SER A 151 -23.23 21.18 1.85
CA SER A 151 -22.72 21.64 3.14
C SER A 151 -21.42 20.93 3.60
N LEU A 152 -20.33 21.70 3.61
CA LEU A 152 -18.94 21.25 3.79
C LEU A 152 -18.51 21.21 5.26
N THR A 153 -19.41 20.87 6.18
CA THR A 153 -19.18 21.03 7.63
C THR A 153 -19.54 19.80 8.46
N ASP A 154 -20.01 18.72 7.86
CA ASP A 154 -20.19 17.46 8.59
C ASP A 154 -19.97 16.31 7.62
N LEU A 155 -18.87 15.58 7.79
CA LEU A 155 -18.59 14.39 6.98
C LEU A 155 -19.61 13.27 7.25
N GLY A 156 -20.47 13.45 8.25
CA GLY A 156 -21.51 12.49 8.61
C GLY A 156 -20.91 11.17 9.08
N PRO A 157 -21.76 10.18 9.42
CA PRO A 157 -21.31 8.84 9.71
C PRO A 157 -20.53 8.25 8.54
N LEU A 158 -19.42 7.54 8.83
CA LEU A 158 -18.59 6.84 7.85
C LEU A 158 -19.44 5.95 6.94
N LYS A 159 -19.37 6.18 5.61
CA LYS A 159 -19.99 5.29 4.63
C LYS A 159 -19.15 4.02 4.47
N ASP A 160 -19.78 2.93 4.05
CA ASP A 160 -19.11 1.62 3.96
C ASP A 160 -17.90 1.61 3.00
N ASN A 161 -17.95 2.40 1.92
CA ASN A 161 -16.82 2.57 1.00
C ASN A 161 -15.67 3.36 1.63
N GLU A 162 -15.99 4.40 2.41
CA GLU A 162 -15.03 5.23 3.13
C GLU A 162 -14.36 4.42 4.26
N ARG A 163 -15.14 3.62 4.98
CA ARG A 163 -14.67 2.67 6.01
C ARG A 163 -13.67 1.68 5.41
N ARG A 164 -13.97 1.10 4.25
CA ARG A 164 -13.05 0.17 3.58
C ARG A 164 -11.73 0.80 3.20
N ASP A 165 -11.77 2.00 2.63
CA ASP A 165 -10.55 2.69 2.23
C ASP A 165 -9.69 3.06 3.45
N LEU A 166 -10.31 3.44 4.57
CA LEU A 166 -9.62 3.69 5.84
C LEU A 166 -9.09 2.40 6.48
N ASN A 167 -9.87 1.32 6.52
CA ASN A 167 -9.46 0.03 7.06
C ASN A 167 -8.18 -0.46 6.37
N CYS A 168 -8.13 -0.41 5.05
CA CYS A 168 -6.93 -0.76 4.30
C CYS A 168 -5.74 0.17 4.63
N ALA A 169 -5.95 1.47 4.78
CA ALA A 169 -4.88 2.39 5.18
C ALA A 169 -4.36 2.12 6.60
N VAL A 170 -5.25 1.79 7.54
CA VAL A 170 -4.90 1.40 8.91
C VAL A 170 -4.12 0.08 8.92
N LYS A 171 -4.54 -0.91 8.12
CA LYS A 171 -3.81 -2.16 7.93
C LYS A 171 -2.37 -1.90 7.47
N GLU A 172 -2.19 -1.09 6.42
CA GLU A 172 -0.86 -0.73 5.91
C GLU A 172 -0.03 0.01 6.97
N TYR A 173 -0.64 0.91 7.73
CA TYR A 173 0.04 1.57 8.84
C TYR A 173 0.55 0.57 9.89
N LEU A 174 -0.30 -0.35 10.35
CA LEU A 174 0.07 -1.35 11.36
C LEU A 174 1.23 -2.22 10.86
N LEU A 175 1.19 -2.66 9.59
CA LEU A 175 2.27 -3.43 8.97
C LEU A 175 3.58 -2.64 8.86
N LEU A 176 3.52 -1.38 8.40
CA LEU A 176 4.70 -0.52 8.25
C LEU A 176 5.32 -0.14 9.60
N ALA A 177 4.50 0.00 10.64
CA ALA A 177 4.94 0.28 12.00
C ALA A 177 5.49 -0.96 12.73
N GLY A 178 5.26 -2.16 12.19
CA GLY A 178 5.74 -3.42 12.76
C GLY A 178 4.77 -4.09 13.73
N TYR A 179 3.52 -3.60 13.84
CA TYR A 179 2.46 -4.17 14.69
C TYR A 179 1.78 -5.33 13.97
N ARG A 180 2.47 -6.46 13.90
CA ARG A 180 2.07 -7.59 13.07
C ARG A 180 0.91 -8.34 13.69
N LEU A 181 0.87 -8.44 15.03
CA LEU A 181 -0.21 -9.11 15.73
C LEU A 181 -1.50 -8.29 15.63
N ALA A 182 -1.43 -6.98 15.84
CA ALA A 182 -2.55 -6.08 15.63
C ALA A 182 -3.01 -6.11 14.16
N ALA A 183 -2.10 -6.11 13.19
CA ALA A 183 -2.47 -6.18 11.77
C ALA A 183 -3.17 -7.49 11.40
N MET A 184 -2.68 -8.63 11.91
CA MET A 184 -3.30 -9.94 11.70
C MET A 184 -4.69 -10.00 12.32
N THR A 185 -4.81 -9.52 13.56
CA THR A 185 -6.08 -9.46 14.29
C THR A 185 -7.07 -8.53 13.60
N PHE A 186 -6.61 -7.40 13.09
CA PHE A 186 -7.42 -6.47 12.32
C PHE A 186 -8.00 -7.11 11.06
N TYR A 187 -7.21 -7.94 10.39
CA TYR A 187 -7.66 -8.68 9.22
C TYR A 187 -8.77 -9.68 9.55
N GLU A 188 -8.71 -10.32 10.73
CA GLU A 188 -9.73 -11.26 11.19
C GLU A 188 -10.98 -10.57 11.74
N GLU A 189 -10.82 -9.42 12.40
CA GLU A 189 -11.90 -8.66 13.01
C GLU A 189 -12.77 -7.95 11.96
N VAL A 190 -12.18 -7.50 10.84
CA VAL A 190 -12.88 -6.92 9.70
C VAL A 190 -13.42 -8.03 8.78
N THR A 191 -14.54 -8.63 9.18
CA THR A 191 -15.14 -9.79 8.46
C THR A 191 -15.98 -9.42 7.23
N ASP A 192 -16.36 -8.16 7.08
CA ASP A 192 -17.29 -7.68 6.05
C ASP A 192 -16.58 -7.25 4.76
N GLN A 193 -15.25 -7.11 4.78
CA GLN A 193 -14.47 -6.53 3.68
C GLN A 193 -13.23 -7.37 3.36
N ASN A 194 -12.91 -7.48 2.07
CA ASN A 194 -11.66 -8.08 1.64
C ASN A 194 -10.56 -7.01 1.58
N LEU A 195 -9.66 -7.02 2.56
CA LEU A 195 -8.58 -6.04 2.71
C LEU A 195 -7.33 -6.35 1.84
N ASP A 196 -7.32 -7.46 1.10
CA ASP A 196 -6.22 -7.82 0.19
C ASP A 196 -6.36 -7.14 -1.18
N VAL A 197 -7.58 -6.77 -1.56
CA VAL A 197 -7.87 -6.07 -2.81
C VAL A 197 -7.65 -4.57 -2.63
N TRP A 198 -6.43 -4.16 -2.31
CA TRP A 198 -6.02 -2.77 -2.51
C TRP A 198 -5.72 -2.61 -4.00
N GLN A 199 -6.56 -1.85 -4.72
CA GLN A 199 -6.36 -1.56 -6.14
C GLN A 199 -5.13 -0.65 -6.29
N ASN A 200 -3.96 -1.27 -6.20
CA ASN A 200 -2.63 -0.68 -6.28
C ASN A 200 -2.40 -0.11 -7.68
N THR A 201 -2.88 1.11 -7.91
CA THR A 201 -2.15 2.02 -8.78
C THR A 201 -1.36 2.94 -7.85
N PRO A 202 -0.01 2.87 -7.80
CA PRO A 202 0.81 3.67 -6.89
C PRO A 202 0.67 5.19 -7.07
N ALA A 203 -0.12 5.64 -8.04
CA ALA A 203 -0.44 7.02 -8.33
C ALA A 203 -1.90 7.43 -7.99
N CYS A 204 -2.75 6.53 -7.49
CA CYS A 204 -4.16 6.83 -7.24
C CYS A 204 -4.53 6.59 -5.77
N VAL A 205 -4.74 7.68 -5.03
CA VAL A 205 -5.34 7.64 -3.69
C VAL A 205 -6.85 7.43 -3.86
N PRO A 206 -7.47 6.48 -3.13
CA PRO A 206 -8.92 6.28 -3.15
C PRO A 206 -9.72 7.57 -2.94
N ASP A 207 -10.87 7.67 -3.60
CA ASP A 207 -11.66 8.91 -3.65
C ASP A 207 -12.10 9.40 -2.27
N ALA A 208 -12.40 8.46 -1.36
CA ALA A 208 -12.71 8.74 0.04
C ALA A 208 -11.55 9.45 0.74
N LEU A 209 -10.37 8.84 0.74
CA LEU A 209 -9.18 9.39 1.42
C LEU A 209 -8.80 10.76 0.86
N ARG A 210 -8.93 10.95 -0.46
CA ARG A 210 -8.74 12.24 -1.11
C ARG A 210 -9.75 13.29 -0.62
N HIS A 211 -11.01 12.90 -0.44
CA HIS A 211 -12.04 13.79 0.10
C HIS A 211 -11.74 14.22 1.54
N TYR A 212 -11.38 13.27 2.42
CA TYR A 212 -10.99 13.58 3.81
C TYR A 212 -9.75 14.47 3.88
N TYR A 213 -8.73 14.21 3.04
CA TYR A 213 -7.55 15.05 2.97
C TYR A 213 -7.88 16.49 2.55
N TYR A 214 -8.69 16.68 1.52
CA TYR A 214 -9.12 18.03 1.13
C TYR A 214 -9.96 18.72 2.21
N GLN A 215 -10.78 17.98 2.95
CA GLN A 215 -11.52 18.54 4.08
C GLN A 215 -10.58 18.98 5.20
N TYR A 216 -9.59 18.15 5.55
CA TYR A 216 -8.55 18.50 6.54
C TYR A 216 -7.83 19.80 6.14
N LEU A 217 -7.36 19.88 4.88
CA LEU A 217 -6.72 21.09 4.34
C LEU A 217 -7.62 22.34 4.39
N SER A 218 -8.95 22.17 4.40
CA SER A 218 -9.91 23.28 4.48
C SER A 218 -10.32 23.65 5.91
N SER A 219 -10.08 22.76 6.87
CA SER A 219 -10.54 22.92 8.25
C SER A 219 -9.45 23.43 9.20
N THR A 220 -8.16 23.30 8.84
CA THR A 220 -7.04 23.76 9.67
C THR A 220 -6.25 24.89 8.98
N SER A 221 -5.90 25.94 9.73
CA SER A 221 -5.20 27.13 9.18
C SER A 221 -3.83 26.78 8.62
N GLU A 222 -3.07 25.96 9.34
CA GLU A 222 -1.71 25.54 8.97
C GLU A 222 -1.70 24.76 7.65
N ALA A 223 -2.66 23.85 7.46
CA ALA A 223 -2.77 23.07 6.24
C ALA A 223 -3.32 23.88 5.05
N ALA A 224 -4.18 24.88 5.32
CA ALA A 224 -4.62 25.84 4.31
C ALA A 224 -3.45 26.73 3.83
N GLU A 225 -2.56 27.14 4.72
CA GLU A 225 -1.35 27.90 4.41
C GLU A 225 -0.36 27.10 3.56
N GLU A 226 -0.11 25.83 3.91
CA GLU A 226 0.74 24.91 3.13
C GLU A 226 0.18 24.69 1.71
N LYS A 227 -1.14 24.51 1.58
CA LYS A 227 -1.82 24.41 0.28
C LYS A 227 -1.61 25.67 -0.57
N ILE A 228 -1.70 26.85 0.04
CA ILE A 228 -1.45 28.12 -0.67
C ILE A 228 0.02 28.21 -1.12
N ALA A 229 0.96 27.76 -0.29
CA ALA A 229 2.38 27.72 -0.64
C ALA A 229 2.64 26.78 -1.83
N MET A 230 2.11 25.56 -1.80
CA MET A 230 2.22 24.60 -2.91
C MET A 230 1.59 25.12 -4.21
N LEU A 231 0.44 25.81 -4.12
CA LEU A 231 -0.19 26.41 -5.31
C LEU A 231 0.65 27.52 -5.91
N ARG A 232 1.26 28.38 -5.08
CA ARG A 232 2.19 29.43 -5.54
C ARG A 232 3.44 28.85 -6.18
N GLU A 233 3.99 27.79 -5.59
CA GLU A 233 5.14 27.09 -6.16
C GLU A 233 4.80 26.46 -7.51
N ASN A 234 3.67 25.76 -7.62
CA ASN A 234 3.21 25.22 -8.90
C ASN A 234 2.99 26.29 -9.96
N GLU A 235 2.43 27.44 -9.60
CA GLU A 235 2.28 28.57 -10.52
C GLU A 235 3.64 29.13 -10.98
N SER A 236 4.61 29.21 -10.07
CA SER A 236 5.99 29.59 -10.38
C SER A 236 6.65 28.60 -11.33
N LEU A 237 6.52 27.30 -11.06
CA LEU A 237 7.03 26.22 -11.91
C LEU A 237 6.40 26.26 -13.30
N LEU A 238 5.09 26.49 -13.39
CA LEU A 238 4.38 26.59 -14.67
C LEU A 238 4.91 27.76 -15.51
N LYS A 239 5.10 28.94 -14.90
CA LYS A 239 5.72 30.10 -15.56
C LYS A 239 7.17 29.84 -15.99
N ALA A 240 7.95 29.14 -15.17
CA ALA A 240 9.32 28.76 -15.53
C ALA A 240 9.34 27.78 -16.72
N ASN A 241 8.41 26.83 -16.74
CA ASN A 241 8.28 25.86 -17.82
C ASN A 241 7.87 26.53 -19.15
N GLU A 242 6.93 27.49 -19.11
CA GLU A 242 6.59 28.32 -20.27
C GLU A 242 7.80 29.10 -20.79
N ARG A 243 8.60 29.71 -19.90
CA ARG A 243 9.84 30.43 -20.30
C ARG A 243 10.85 29.50 -20.96
N LEU A 244 11.09 28.33 -20.37
CA LEU A 244 12.00 27.33 -20.93
C LEU A 244 11.52 26.82 -22.29
N ASN A 245 10.21 26.64 -22.46
CA ASN A 245 9.65 26.20 -23.73
C ASN A 245 9.84 27.27 -24.82
N ASN A 246 9.63 28.55 -24.49
CA ASN A 246 9.90 29.67 -25.39
C ASN A 246 11.39 29.80 -25.74
N GLU A 247 12.29 29.55 -24.78
CA GLU A 247 13.74 29.56 -25.03
C GLU A 247 14.15 28.40 -25.93
N LYS A 248 13.62 27.20 -25.67
CA LYS A 248 13.81 26.01 -26.51
C LYS A 248 13.39 26.26 -27.96
N GLU A 249 12.25 26.92 -28.17
CA GLU A 249 11.77 27.28 -29.51
C GLU A 249 12.72 28.26 -30.23
N LYS A 250 13.18 29.30 -29.52
CA LYS A 250 14.19 30.24 -30.07
C LYS A 250 15.49 29.55 -30.44
N LEU A 251 15.97 28.65 -29.58
CA LEU A 251 17.18 27.86 -29.84
C LEU A 251 17.00 26.91 -31.03
N LEU A 252 15.80 26.34 -31.21
CA LEU A 252 15.49 25.50 -32.36
C LEU A 252 15.58 26.30 -33.67
N ILE A 253 14.99 27.50 -33.71
CA ILE A 253 15.07 28.40 -34.86
C ILE A 253 16.53 28.80 -35.16
N ALA A 254 17.30 29.14 -34.13
CA ALA A 254 18.72 29.51 -34.28
C ALA A 254 19.55 28.33 -34.81
N LYS A 255 19.30 27.11 -34.33
CA LYS A 255 19.92 25.89 -34.82
C LYS A 255 19.60 25.66 -36.29
N ASP A 256 18.33 25.81 -36.70
CA ASP A 256 17.93 25.59 -38.10
C ASP A 256 18.57 26.63 -39.03
N LEU A 257 18.68 27.89 -38.60
CA LEU A 257 19.41 28.92 -39.33
C LEU A 257 20.90 28.55 -39.50
N SER A 258 21.56 28.13 -38.42
CA SER A 258 22.97 27.73 -38.46
C SER A 258 23.18 26.49 -39.34
N ASN A 259 22.29 25.50 -39.27
CA ASN A 259 22.32 24.32 -40.15
C ASN A 259 22.20 24.70 -41.62
N ASN A 260 21.31 25.65 -41.94
CA ASN A 260 21.18 26.17 -43.30
C ASN A 260 22.48 26.85 -43.78
N GLN A 261 23.11 27.66 -42.92
CA GLN A 261 24.41 28.29 -43.22
C GLN A 261 25.52 27.25 -43.44
N ILE A 262 25.62 26.26 -42.55
CA ILE A 262 26.59 25.16 -42.68
C ILE A 262 26.37 24.44 -44.01
N SER A 263 25.12 24.09 -44.35
CA SER A 263 24.81 23.41 -45.62
C SER A 263 25.22 24.23 -46.85
N GLY A 264 25.07 25.56 -46.81
CA GLY A 264 25.50 26.46 -47.88
C GLY A 264 27.02 26.53 -48.01
N LEU A 265 27.73 26.63 -46.89
CA LEU A 265 29.19 26.61 -46.85
C LEU A 265 29.76 25.27 -47.33
N THR A 266 29.15 24.14 -46.93
CA THR A 266 29.56 22.81 -47.39
C THR A 266 29.41 22.68 -48.91
N LYS A 267 28.29 23.13 -49.50
CA LYS A 267 28.11 23.13 -50.96
C LYS A 267 29.13 24.01 -51.68
N SER A 268 29.44 25.19 -51.12
CA SER A 268 30.47 26.08 -51.68
C SER A 268 31.86 25.44 -51.61
N LEU A 269 32.20 24.80 -50.48
CA LEU A 269 33.44 24.07 -50.30
C LEU A 269 33.59 22.93 -51.32
N GLU A 270 32.53 22.12 -51.51
CA GLU A 270 32.50 21.05 -52.51
C GLU A 270 32.68 21.58 -53.94
N ALA A 271 32.07 22.73 -54.27
CA ALA A 271 32.22 23.36 -55.57
C ALA A 271 33.65 23.85 -55.83
N VAL A 272 34.28 24.50 -54.83
CA VAL A 272 35.69 24.93 -54.92
C VAL A 272 36.63 23.73 -55.01
N GLN A 273 36.38 22.68 -54.23
CA GLN A 273 37.19 21.46 -54.27
C GLN A 273 37.09 20.77 -55.64
N LYS A 274 35.92 20.80 -56.27
CA LYS A 274 35.74 20.31 -57.64
C LYS A 274 36.51 21.16 -58.67
N ASP A 275 36.40 22.49 -58.59
CA ASP A 275 37.12 23.41 -59.50
C ASP A 275 38.65 23.23 -59.39
N LEU A 276 39.18 23.06 -58.16
CA LEU A 276 40.60 22.76 -57.95
C LEU A 276 41.01 21.44 -58.59
N LYS A 277 40.19 20.39 -58.45
CA LYS A 277 40.46 19.07 -59.04
C LYS A 277 40.43 19.11 -60.56
N ASP A 278 39.49 19.85 -61.15
CA ASP A 278 39.39 20.05 -62.60
C ASP A 278 40.61 20.83 -63.14
N ARG A 279 41.11 21.83 -62.40
CA ARG A 279 42.35 22.56 -62.74
C ARG A 279 43.62 21.71 -62.64
N GLU A 280 43.73 20.85 -61.63
CA GLU A 280 44.83 19.87 -61.52
C GLU A 280 44.79 18.83 -62.65
N SER A 281 43.60 18.54 -63.20
CA SER A 281 43.42 17.60 -64.32
C SER A 281 43.80 18.20 -65.69
N GLN A 282 44.01 19.51 -65.78
CA GLN A 282 44.30 20.26 -67.01
C GLN A 282 45.78 20.70 -67.14
N ASN A 283 46.59 20.46 -66.11
CA ASN A 283 48.06 20.62 -66.13
C ASN A 283 48.74 19.25 -66.29
#